data_AF-A0A842UWL4-F1
#
_entry.id   AF-A0A842UWL4-F1
#
_cell.length_a   1.000
_cell.length_b   1.000
_cell.length_c   1.000
_cell.angle_alpha   90.00
_cell.angle_beta   90.00
_cell.angle_gamma   90.00
#
_symmetry.space_group_name_H-M   'P 1'
#
loop_
_entity.id
_entity.type
_entity.pdbx_description
1 polymer ?
#
loop_
_entity_poly.entity_id
_entity_poly.type
_entity_poly.pdbx_seq_one_letter_code
_entity_poly.pdbx_strand_id
1 'polypeptide(L)'
;YFKITGSPTVEAFLNIYKGDVKVDHGAGWVNAADGMDLELKDRVRTEANSEAAVVLHESAIISMEAETEIFIKDLAKTHLKTEQPTGSTWNKFTGLAGVEGLSIETPTTVATVRGTDFGVDMNEILVGEGEVEVEYKGQKHTIKAGKKAVLREGELVIEDLTPEDWAKINGKRQNTIKTLKALRMREVEKHPILAKRLKKQYGITDAEIKEYLEKADKGEFDLDEIEKKSPVKMKSVTKIKEFTQEIIRLKNLMK
;
A
#
# COMPACT_ATOMS: atom_id res chain seq x y z
N TYR A 1 21.52 19.00 23.24
CA TYR A 1 20.08 18.86 22.93
C TYR A 1 19.93 18.49 21.46
N PHE A 2 19.80 17.20 21.13
CA PHE A 2 19.45 16.78 19.77
C PHE A 2 17.93 16.86 19.65
N LYS A 3 17.43 17.79 18.83
CA LYS A 3 16.03 17.74 18.38
C LYS A 3 15.91 16.48 17.52
N ILE A 4 15.33 15.42 18.08
CA ILE A 4 14.89 14.25 17.32
C ILE A 4 13.66 14.71 16.55
N THR A 5 13.87 15.41 15.44
CA THR A 5 12.81 15.67 14.47
C THR A 5 12.41 14.31 13.91
N GLY A 6 11.12 13.95 14.03
CA GLY A 6 10.62 12.72 13.45
C GLY A 6 11.02 12.62 11.97
N SER A 7 11.29 11.41 11.49
CA SER A 7 11.59 11.22 10.07
C SER A 7 10.45 11.80 9.24
N PRO A 8 10.74 12.60 8.19
CA PRO A 8 9.72 12.98 7.22
C PRO A 8 9.06 11.70 6.68
N THR A 9 7.73 11.70 6.60
CA THR A 9 7.01 10.69 5.82
C THR A 9 7.32 10.95 4.36
N VAL A 10 7.70 9.91 3.61
CA VAL A 10 7.85 10.04 2.14
C VAL A 10 6.45 10.22 1.56
N GLU A 11 6.23 11.30 0.81
CA GLU A 11 4.89 11.65 0.31
C GLU A 11 4.42 10.70 -0.78
N ALA A 12 5.29 10.36 -1.74
CA ALA A 12 5.04 9.30 -2.69
C ALA A 12 6.35 8.70 -3.21
N PHE A 13 6.38 7.39 -3.44
CA PHE A 13 7.52 6.72 -4.08
C PHE A 13 7.10 5.43 -4.78
N LEU A 14 7.95 4.95 -5.68
CA LEU A 14 7.77 3.75 -6.46
C LEU A 14 8.51 2.55 -5.84
N ASN A 15 7.87 1.39 -5.84
CA ASN A 15 8.50 0.10 -5.57
C ASN A 15 8.35 -0.81 -6.79
N ILE A 16 9.45 -1.32 -7.35
CA ILE A 16 9.42 -2.18 -8.53
C ILE A 16 9.61 -3.63 -8.10
N TYR A 17 8.60 -4.48 -8.32
CA TYR A 17 8.70 -5.90 -7.99
C TYR A 17 9.39 -6.69 -9.10
N LYS A 18 9.09 -6.38 -10.37
CA LYS A 18 9.71 -6.98 -11.56
C LYS A 18 9.46 -6.14 -12.80
N GLY A 19 10.30 -6.36 -13.81
CA GLY A 19 10.13 -5.80 -15.14
C GLY A 19 10.46 -4.32 -15.22
N ASP A 20 10.01 -3.70 -16.32
CA ASP A 20 10.30 -2.32 -16.66
C ASP A 20 9.12 -1.41 -16.29
N VAL A 21 9.44 -0.32 -15.60
CA VAL A 21 8.47 0.70 -15.21
C VAL A 21 8.96 2.03 -15.75
N LYS A 22 8.04 2.86 -16.24
CA LYS A 22 8.33 4.22 -16.69
C LYS A 22 7.63 5.23 -15.80
N VAL A 23 8.26 6.38 -15.63
CA VAL A 23 7.67 7.55 -14.98
C VAL A 23 7.70 8.72 -15.94
N ASP A 24 6.66 9.55 -15.93
CA ASP A 24 6.61 10.83 -16.63
C ASP A 24 6.32 11.94 -15.61
N HIS A 25 7.30 12.82 -15.43
CA HIS A 25 7.23 14.01 -14.57
C HIS A 25 6.66 15.25 -15.30
N GLY A 26 6.07 15.07 -16.49
CA GLY A 26 5.57 16.13 -17.37
C GLY A 26 6.51 16.49 -18.52
N ALA A 27 7.63 15.78 -18.69
CA ALA A 27 8.61 15.98 -19.76
C ALA A 27 8.74 14.77 -20.70
N GLY A 28 7.90 13.75 -20.51
CA GLY A 28 7.92 12.49 -21.23
C GLY A 28 8.40 11.32 -20.37
N TRP A 29 8.18 10.11 -20.89
CA TRP A 29 8.46 8.85 -20.20
C TRP A 29 9.96 8.56 -20.08
N VAL A 30 10.42 8.34 -18.86
CA VAL A 30 11.78 7.87 -18.52
C VAL A 30 11.75 6.53 -17.81
N ASN A 31 12.87 5.79 -17.83
CA ASN A 31 12.99 4.57 -17.02
C ASN A 31 12.95 4.91 -15.53
N ALA A 32 12.09 4.21 -14.81
CA ALA A 32 12.00 4.33 -13.37
C ALA A 32 13.07 3.47 -12.68
N ALA A 33 13.43 3.86 -11.46
CA ALA A 33 14.26 3.06 -10.57
C ALA A 33 13.45 2.63 -9.34
N ASP A 34 13.78 1.49 -8.76
CA ASP A 34 13.17 1.07 -7.50
C ASP A 34 13.49 2.10 -6.39
N GLY A 35 12.47 2.45 -5.61
CA GLY A 35 12.57 3.47 -4.56
C GLY A 35 12.54 4.92 -5.04
N MET A 36 12.35 5.17 -6.35
CA MET A 36 12.25 6.51 -6.93
C MET A 36 11.10 7.30 -6.29
N ASP A 37 11.40 8.53 -5.86
CA ASP A 37 10.40 9.44 -5.33
C ASP A 37 9.44 9.90 -6.44
N LEU A 38 8.18 10.10 -6.08
CA LEU A 38 7.13 10.56 -6.98
C LEU A 38 6.52 11.85 -6.44
N GLU A 39 6.04 12.69 -7.35
CA GLU A 39 5.44 13.98 -7.05
C GLU A 39 4.00 14.07 -7.58
N LEU A 40 3.31 15.13 -7.16
CA LEU A 40 2.00 15.46 -7.69
C LEU A 40 2.08 15.67 -9.21
N LYS A 41 1.14 15.10 -9.95
CA LYS A 41 1.08 15.06 -11.42
C LYS A 41 2.06 14.11 -12.10
N ASP A 42 2.79 13.30 -11.35
CA ASP A 42 3.54 12.21 -11.99
C ASP A 42 2.60 11.16 -12.56
N ARG A 43 3.03 10.57 -13.68
CA ARG A 43 2.44 9.36 -14.24
C ARG A 43 3.42 8.22 -14.09
N VAL A 44 2.90 7.04 -13.77
CA VAL A 44 3.65 5.80 -13.68
C VAL A 44 2.98 4.80 -14.60
N ARG A 45 3.77 4.06 -15.39
CA ARG A 45 3.25 2.94 -16.16
C ARG A 45 4.13 1.71 -16.05
N THR A 46 3.51 0.55 -15.94
CA THR A 46 4.17 -0.75 -16.02
C THR A 46 4.13 -1.27 -17.46
N GLU A 47 5.26 -1.75 -17.96
CA GLU A 47 5.31 -2.39 -19.28
C GLU A 47 4.81 -3.85 -19.20
N ALA A 48 4.81 -4.56 -20.34
CA ALA A 48 4.50 -5.98 -20.36
C ALA A 48 5.38 -6.77 -19.39
N ASN A 49 4.80 -7.80 -18.74
CA ASN A 49 5.47 -8.65 -17.74
C ASN A 49 6.04 -7.91 -16.51
N SER A 50 5.59 -6.68 -16.26
CA SER A 50 6.07 -5.85 -15.15
C SER A 50 5.06 -5.77 -14.02
N GLU A 51 5.54 -5.64 -12.78
CA GLU A 51 4.69 -5.38 -11.60
C GLU A 51 5.41 -4.39 -10.70
N ALA A 52 4.66 -3.42 -10.18
CA ALA A 52 5.18 -2.38 -9.31
C ALA A 52 4.15 -1.97 -8.26
N ALA A 53 4.51 -1.07 -7.35
CA ALA A 53 3.58 -0.39 -6.48
C ALA A 53 3.94 1.09 -6.32
N VAL A 54 2.93 1.93 -6.43
CA VAL A 54 2.99 3.33 -6.00
C VAL A 54 2.57 3.39 -4.54
N VAL A 55 3.43 3.94 -3.70
CA VAL A 55 3.16 4.09 -2.27
C VAL A 55 2.97 5.57 -1.96
N LEU A 56 1.80 5.93 -1.41
CA LEU A 56 1.43 7.32 -1.08
C LEU A 56 1.34 7.49 0.44
N HIS A 57 2.09 8.44 1.00
CA HIS A 57 2.20 8.76 2.43
C HIS A 57 2.44 7.54 3.34
N GLU A 58 3.03 6.47 2.80
CA GLU A 58 3.19 5.18 3.49
C GLU A 58 1.83 4.58 3.98
N SER A 59 0.71 5.06 3.42
CA SER A 59 -0.66 4.83 3.91
C SER A 59 -1.61 4.29 2.84
N ALA A 60 -1.28 4.49 1.57
CA ALA A 60 -1.88 3.80 0.44
C ALA A 60 -0.80 3.08 -0.35
N ILE A 61 -1.05 1.82 -0.68
CA ILE A 61 -0.21 1.00 -1.55
C ILE A 61 -1.06 0.62 -2.76
N ILE A 62 -0.71 1.15 -3.93
CA ILE A 62 -1.37 0.90 -5.21
C ILE A 62 -0.46 -0.04 -5.99
N SER A 63 -0.72 -1.34 -5.92
CA SER A 63 0.04 -2.35 -6.65
C SER A 63 -0.48 -2.42 -8.09
N MET A 64 0.40 -2.18 -9.06
CA MET A 64 0.10 -2.14 -10.48
C MET A 64 0.46 -3.47 -11.13
N GLU A 65 -0.48 -4.04 -11.90
CA GLU A 65 -0.21 -5.19 -12.78
C GLU A 65 0.55 -4.75 -14.03
N ALA A 66 0.79 -5.66 -14.99
CA ALA A 66 1.34 -5.29 -16.28
C ALA A 66 0.39 -4.33 -17.03
N GLU A 67 0.95 -3.50 -17.92
CA GLU A 67 0.18 -2.63 -18.83
C GLU A 67 -0.79 -1.68 -18.11
N THR A 68 -0.39 -1.23 -16.92
CA THR A 68 -1.20 -0.38 -16.04
C THR A 68 -0.58 1.01 -15.98
N GLU A 69 -1.39 2.05 -16.17
CA GLU A 69 -0.99 3.45 -15.99
C GLU A 69 -1.72 4.03 -14.77
N ILE A 70 -1.00 4.81 -13.96
CA ILE A 70 -1.53 5.59 -12.85
C ILE A 70 -1.05 7.04 -12.96
N PHE A 71 -1.95 7.99 -12.69
CA PHE A 71 -1.68 9.42 -12.60
C PHE A 71 -2.00 9.93 -11.19
N ILE A 72 -1.05 10.60 -10.55
CA ILE A 72 -1.22 11.14 -9.19
C ILE A 72 -1.91 12.51 -9.27
N LYS A 73 -3.22 12.54 -8.97
CA LYS A 73 -4.04 13.76 -9.07
C LYS A 73 -4.05 14.61 -7.82
N ASP A 74 -3.94 13.98 -6.66
CA ASP A 74 -3.92 14.67 -5.37
C ASP A 74 -3.12 13.87 -4.34
N LEU A 75 -2.27 14.57 -3.59
CA LEU A 75 -1.45 14.05 -2.49
C LEU A 75 -1.84 14.66 -1.14
N ALA A 76 -2.94 15.41 -1.06
CA ALA A 76 -3.44 15.94 0.19
C ALA A 76 -3.83 14.81 1.16
N LYS A 77 -3.35 14.86 2.40
CA LYS A 77 -3.67 13.85 3.42
C LYS A 77 -5.16 13.73 3.74
N THR A 78 -5.92 14.81 3.54
CA THR A 78 -7.38 14.79 3.70
C THR A 78 -8.04 13.83 2.70
N HIS A 79 -7.49 13.70 1.49
CA HIS A 79 -8.03 12.78 0.49
C HIS A 79 -7.05 12.59 -0.67
N LEU A 80 -6.47 11.39 -0.78
CA LEU A 80 -5.60 11.04 -1.90
C LEU A 80 -6.43 10.75 -3.14
N LYS A 81 -5.95 11.17 -4.32
CA LYS A 81 -6.62 10.89 -5.59
C LYS A 81 -5.65 10.42 -6.65
N THR A 82 -6.02 9.34 -7.31
CA THR A 82 -5.30 8.81 -8.47
C THR A 82 -6.28 8.55 -9.59
N GLU A 83 -5.78 8.60 -10.82
CA GLU A 83 -6.51 8.15 -12.01
C GLU A 83 -5.76 6.96 -12.61
N GLN A 84 -6.50 5.95 -13.06
CA GLN A 84 -6.03 4.73 -13.68
C GLN A 84 -6.61 4.68 -15.10
N PRO A 85 -5.90 5.21 -16.11
CA PRO A 85 -6.38 5.20 -17.49
C PRO A 85 -6.47 3.80 -18.09
N THR A 86 -5.59 2.88 -17.67
CA THR A 86 -5.48 1.52 -18.21
C THR A 86 -5.04 0.51 -17.15
N GLY A 87 -5.28 -0.77 -17.45
CA GLY A 87 -4.78 -1.90 -16.68
C GLY A 87 -5.54 -2.16 -15.38
N SER A 88 -4.84 -2.78 -14.43
CA SER A 88 -5.44 -3.29 -13.19
C SER A 88 -4.55 -2.98 -11.99
N THR A 89 -5.18 -2.58 -10.90
CA THR A 89 -4.50 -2.33 -9.63
C THR A 89 -5.10 -3.13 -8.48
N TRP A 90 -4.24 -3.46 -7.52
CA TRP A 90 -4.64 -3.90 -6.20
C TRP A 90 -4.24 -2.86 -5.16
N ASN A 91 -5.21 -2.40 -4.39
CA ASN A 91 -5.09 -1.23 -3.55
C ASN A 91 -5.25 -1.63 -2.11
N LYS A 92 -4.27 -1.25 -1.29
CA LYS A 92 -4.35 -1.35 0.16
C LYS A 92 -4.30 0.04 0.76
N PHE A 93 -5.38 0.43 1.44
CA PHE A 93 -5.43 1.66 2.22
C PHE A 93 -5.40 1.33 3.71
N THR A 94 -4.36 1.78 4.40
CA THR A 94 -4.16 1.54 5.84
C THR A 94 -4.62 2.72 6.69
N GLY A 95 -4.85 3.90 6.09
CA GLY A 95 -5.22 5.12 6.82
C GLY A 95 -4.15 5.60 7.81
N LEU A 96 -2.92 5.09 7.68
CA LEU A 96 -1.79 5.49 8.51
C LEU A 96 -1.42 6.96 8.24
N ALA A 97 -0.47 7.50 9.03
CA ALA A 97 0.09 8.83 8.85
C ALA A 97 -0.91 10.02 8.77
N GLY A 98 -2.16 9.80 9.21
CA GLY A 98 -3.24 10.78 9.20
C GLY A 98 -3.94 10.95 7.84
N VAL A 99 -3.87 9.96 6.95
CA VAL A 99 -4.60 10.01 5.67
C VAL A 99 -6.04 9.54 5.88
N GLU A 100 -7.02 10.31 5.41
CA GLU A 100 -8.44 10.06 5.70
C GLU A 100 -9.16 9.27 4.61
N GLY A 101 -8.68 9.29 3.36
CA GLY A 101 -9.33 8.60 2.26
C GLY A 101 -8.48 8.48 1.00
N LEU A 102 -8.91 7.59 0.12
CA LEU A 102 -8.34 7.35 -1.20
C LEU A 102 -9.46 7.25 -2.24
N SER A 103 -9.29 7.91 -3.38
CA SER A 103 -10.10 7.68 -4.58
C SER A 103 -9.23 7.26 -5.77
N ILE A 104 -9.76 6.30 -6.53
CA ILE A 104 -9.20 5.81 -7.77
C ILE A 104 -10.24 6.04 -8.86
N GLU A 105 -9.90 6.89 -9.81
CA GLU A 105 -10.73 7.23 -10.96
C GLU A 105 -10.33 6.36 -12.15
N THR A 106 -11.28 5.65 -12.75
CA THR A 106 -11.11 4.95 -14.02
C THR A 106 -11.94 5.66 -15.09
N PRO A 107 -11.79 5.34 -16.39
CA PRO A 107 -12.62 5.95 -17.43
C PRO A 107 -14.12 5.74 -17.25
N THR A 108 -14.53 4.68 -16.55
CA THR A 108 -15.93 4.27 -16.40
C THR A 108 -16.47 4.54 -15.00
N THR A 109 -15.66 4.44 -13.95
CA THR A 109 -16.09 4.44 -12.55
C THR A 109 -15.14 5.22 -11.65
N VAL A 110 -15.64 5.69 -10.51
CA VAL A 110 -14.81 6.23 -9.42
C VAL A 110 -14.97 5.35 -8.18
N ALA A 111 -13.88 4.75 -7.72
CA ALA A 111 -13.84 3.95 -6.50
C ALA A 111 -13.29 4.82 -5.34
N THR A 112 -14.07 5.00 -4.28
CA THR A 112 -13.69 5.77 -3.09
C THR A 112 -13.72 4.89 -1.85
N VAL A 113 -12.68 5.01 -1.03
CA VAL A 113 -12.43 4.09 0.08
C VAL A 113 -12.08 4.82 1.37
N ARG A 114 -12.60 4.27 2.48
CA ARG A 114 -12.26 4.62 3.87
C ARG A 114 -11.82 3.40 4.68
N GLY A 115 -10.79 2.71 4.20
CA GLY A 115 -10.06 1.65 4.91
C GLY A 115 -10.33 0.24 4.39
N THR A 116 -9.60 -0.24 3.39
CA THR A 116 -9.83 -1.56 2.76
C THR A 116 -8.63 -2.13 1.98
N ASP A 117 -8.75 -3.40 1.60
CA ASP A 117 -8.07 -3.96 0.42
C ASP A 117 -9.08 -4.24 -0.71
N PHE A 118 -8.76 -3.79 -1.92
CA PHE A 118 -9.66 -3.88 -3.08
C PHE A 118 -8.90 -3.84 -4.40
N GLY A 119 -9.46 -4.50 -5.42
CA GLY A 119 -8.96 -4.48 -6.79
C GLY A 119 -9.77 -3.53 -7.66
N VAL A 120 -9.10 -2.84 -8.58
CA VAL A 120 -9.74 -2.00 -9.60
C VAL A 120 -9.19 -2.40 -10.97
N ASP A 121 -10.06 -2.94 -11.79
CA ASP A 121 -9.89 -3.12 -13.23
C ASP A 121 -10.83 -2.15 -13.96
N MET A 122 -10.70 -2.03 -15.28
CA MET A 122 -11.50 -1.13 -16.12
C MET A 122 -13.01 -1.42 -16.05
N ASN A 123 -13.37 -2.68 -15.81
CA ASN A 123 -14.76 -3.15 -15.81
C ASN A 123 -15.13 -3.96 -14.53
N GLU A 124 -14.22 -4.08 -13.57
CA GLU A 124 -14.44 -4.90 -12.38
C GLU A 124 -13.80 -4.25 -11.16
N ILE A 125 -14.52 -4.24 -10.03
CA ILE A 125 -14.00 -3.82 -8.72
C ILE A 125 -14.23 -4.95 -7.74
N LEU A 126 -13.17 -5.46 -7.12
CA LEU A 126 -13.22 -6.56 -6.15
C LEU A 126 -12.95 -6.02 -4.75
N VAL A 127 -13.76 -6.39 -3.75
CA VAL A 127 -13.55 -5.93 -2.37
C VAL A 127 -13.18 -7.11 -1.49
N GLY A 128 -11.90 -7.24 -1.18
CA GLY A 128 -11.41 -8.31 -0.32
C GLY A 128 -11.68 -8.02 1.17
N GLU A 129 -11.78 -6.75 1.54
CA GLU A 129 -12.00 -6.32 2.92
C GLU A 129 -12.72 -4.97 3.01
N GLY A 130 -13.49 -4.75 4.08
CA GLY A 130 -14.21 -3.52 4.40
C GLY A 130 -15.25 -3.12 3.35
N GLU A 131 -15.28 -1.86 2.92
CA GLU A 131 -16.21 -1.38 1.89
C GLU A 131 -15.63 -0.31 0.96
N VAL A 132 -16.12 -0.33 -0.28
CA VAL A 132 -15.78 0.62 -1.34
C VAL A 132 -17.05 1.28 -1.85
N GLU A 133 -17.08 2.61 -1.87
CA GLU A 133 -18.11 3.37 -2.56
C GLU A 133 -17.72 3.52 -4.03
N VAL A 134 -18.52 2.97 -4.93
CA VAL A 134 -18.32 3.04 -6.38
C VAL A 134 -19.35 4.00 -6.96
N GLU A 135 -18.87 5.05 -7.62
CA GLU A 135 -19.71 5.96 -8.40
C GLU A 135 -19.67 5.57 -9.87
N TYR A 136 -20.85 5.28 -10.45
CA TYR A 136 -21.02 4.95 -11.85
C TYR A 136 -22.24 5.70 -12.40
N LYS A 137 -22.07 6.45 -13.50
CA LYS A 137 -23.12 7.29 -14.11
C LYS A 137 -23.86 8.19 -13.10
N GLY A 138 -23.13 8.73 -12.12
CA GLY A 138 -23.66 9.59 -11.06
C GLY A 138 -24.45 8.85 -9.96
N GLN A 139 -24.50 7.52 -10.00
CA GLN A 139 -25.09 6.69 -8.94
C GLN A 139 -24.00 6.10 -8.07
N LYS A 140 -24.21 6.13 -6.75
CA LYS A 140 -23.29 5.58 -5.76
C LYS A 140 -23.75 4.21 -5.29
N HIS A 141 -22.83 3.27 -5.29
CA HIS A 141 -23.03 1.89 -4.86
C HIS A 141 -22.00 1.53 -3.80
N THR A 142 -22.44 1.00 -2.65
CA THR A 142 -21.52 0.51 -1.62
C THR A 142 -21.28 -0.98 -1.81
N ILE A 143 -20.03 -1.35 -2.10
CA ILE A 143 -19.60 -2.73 -2.29
C ILE A 143 -18.87 -3.17 -1.03
N LYS A 144 -19.37 -4.22 -0.38
CA LYS A 144 -18.80 -4.75 0.87
C LYS A 144 -17.82 -5.89 0.60
N ALA A 145 -16.99 -6.19 1.59
CA ALA A 145 -16.10 -7.34 1.61
C ALA A 145 -16.82 -8.62 1.16
N GLY A 146 -16.14 -9.43 0.35
CA GLY A 146 -16.72 -10.65 -0.19
C GLY A 146 -17.57 -10.44 -1.44
N LYS A 147 -17.67 -9.21 -1.95
CA LYS A 147 -18.41 -8.88 -3.17
C LYS A 147 -17.50 -8.25 -4.22
N LYS A 148 -17.98 -8.27 -5.46
CA LYS A 148 -17.44 -7.51 -6.57
C LYS A 148 -18.53 -6.80 -7.34
N ALA A 149 -18.15 -5.69 -7.98
CA ALA A 149 -18.98 -4.98 -8.93
C ALA A 149 -18.40 -5.17 -10.33
N VAL A 150 -19.22 -5.64 -11.26
CA VAL A 150 -18.83 -5.92 -12.65
C VAL A 150 -19.69 -5.09 -13.58
N LEU A 151 -19.07 -4.40 -14.52
CA LEU A 151 -19.76 -3.69 -15.58
C LEU A 151 -20.15 -4.67 -16.69
N ARG A 152 -21.44 -4.99 -16.80
CA ARG A 152 -22.01 -5.85 -17.86
C ARG A 152 -23.04 -5.07 -18.65
N GLU A 153 -22.89 -5.04 -19.96
CA GLU A 153 -23.86 -4.39 -20.87
C GLU A 153 -24.19 -2.92 -20.50
N GLY A 154 -23.24 -2.22 -19.87
CA GLY A 154 -23.41 -0.84 -19.44
C GLY A 154 -24.12 -0.65 -18.10
N GLU A 155 -24.39 -1.74 -17.37
CA GLU A 155 -24.95 -1.75 -16.02
C GLU A 155 -23.93 -2.31 -15.01
N LEU A 156 -23.95 -1.77 -13.78
CA LEU A 156 -23.10 -2.22 -12.70
C LEU A 156 -23.82 -3.32 -11.91
N VAL A 157 -23.34 -4.56 -12.02
CA VAL A 157 -23.89 -5.73 -11.35
C VAL A 157 -23.02 -6.09 -10.16
N ILE A 158 -23.63 -6.28 -8.99
CA ILE A 158 -22.93 -6.68 -7.77
C ILE A 158 -23.14 -8.17 -7.54
N GLU A 159 -22.05 -8.92 -7.48
CA GLU A 159 -22.05 -10.37 -7.25
C GLU A 159 -21.07 -10.75 -6.12
N ASP A 160 -21.20 -11.97 -5.61
CA ASP A 160 -20.29 -12.49 -4.59
C ASP A 160 -18.96 -12.94 -5.22
N LEU A 161 -17.86 -12.81 -4.47
CA LEU A 161 -16.55 -13.24 -4.92
C LEU A 161 -16.50 -14.77 -5.05
N THR A 162 -15.95 -15.23 -6.17
CA THR A 162 -15.73 -16.66 -6.43
C THR A 162 -14.47 -17.15 -5.71
N PRO A 163 -14.27 -18.48 -5.59
CA PRO A 163 -13.01 -19.03 -5.08
C PRO A 163 -11.78 -18.59 -5.88
N GLU A 164 -11.92 -18.38 -7.19
CA GLU A 164 -10.85 -17.87 -8.05
C GLU A 164 -10.50 -16.41 -7.70
N ASP A 165 -11.52 -15.58 -7.45
CA ASP A 165 -11.32 -14.20 -7.03
C ASP A 165 -10.57 -14.14 -5.69
N TRP A 166 -10.94 -15.00 -4.72
CA TRP A 166 -10.22 -15.12 -3.45
C TRP A 166 -8.77 -15.56 -3.62
N ALA A 167 -8.49 -16.48 -4.54
CA ALA A 167 -7.11 -16.88 -4.85
C ALA A 167 -6.30 -15.70 -5.41
N LYS A 168 -6.88 -14.90 -6.32
CA LYS A 168 -6.25 -13.68 -6.85
C LYS A 168 -5.99 -12.67 -5.73
N ILE A 169 -6.99 -12.38 -4.91
CA ILE A 169 -6.89 -11.48 -3.75
C ILE A 169 -5.74 -11.91 -2.83
N ASN A 170 -5.66 -13.19 -2.50
CA ASN A 170 -4.61 -13.74 -1.64
C ASN A 170 -3.21 -13.60 -2.27
N GLY A 171 -3.09 -13.77 -3.59
CA GLY A 171 -1.86 -13.47 -4.33
C GLY A 171 -1.46 -11.99 -4.20
N LYS A 172 -2.41 -11.07 -4.32
CA LYS A 172 -2.16 -9.63 -4.18
C LYS A 172 -1.83 -9.21 -2.75
N ARG A 173 -2.45 -9.84 -1.75
CA ARG A 173 -2.10 -9.64 -0.33
C ARG A 173 -0.65 -10.03 -0.04
N GLN A 174 -0.11 -11.08 -0.67
CA GLN A 174 1.31 -11.42 -0.52
C GLN A 174 2.24 -10.33 -1.04
N ASN A 175 1.94 -9.74 -2.20
CA ASN A 175 2.72 -8.60 -2.72
C ASN A 175 2.60 -7.38 -1.79
N THR A 176 1.40 -7.12 -1.26
CA THR A 176 1.19 -6.06 -0.25
C THR A 176 2.04 -6.30 1.01
N ILE A 177 2.10 -7.55 1.50
CA ILE A 177 2.96 -7.92 2.64
C ILE A 177 4.44 -7.67 2.33
N LYS A 178 4.92 -7.98 1.12
CA LYS A 178 6.31 -7.68 0.73
C LYS A 178 6.58 -6.18 0.80
N THR A 179 5.67 -5.34 0.33
CA THR A 179 5.81 -3.88 0.39
C THR A 179 5.75 -3.33 1.81
N LEU A 180 4.85 -3.82 2.64
CA LEU A 180 4.81 -3.46 4.07
C LEU A 180 6.10 -3.84 4.79
N LYS A 181 6.70 -5.00 4.46
CA LYS A 181 8.01 -5.41 4.99
C LYS A 181 9.13 -4.46 4.52
N ALA A 182 9.13 -4.08 3.24
CA ALA A 182 10.11 -3.13 2.71
C ALA A 182 9.98 -1.75 3.36
N LEU A 183 8.75 -1.25 3.52
CA LEU A 183 8.44 -0.02 4.25
C LEU A 183 8.93 -0.05 5.70
N ARG A 184 8.66 -1.16 6.40
CA ARG A 184 9.13 -1.37 7.76
C ARG A 184 10.66 -1.35 7.85
N MET A 185 11.36 -2.01 6.93
CA MET A 185 12.82 -2.01 6.90
C MET A 185 13.38 -0.62 6.59
N ARG A 186 12.81 0.09 5.62
CA ARG A 186 13.19 1.47 5.31
C ARG A 186 13.06 2.38 6.53
N GLU A 187 11.99 2.22 7.31
CA GLU A 187 11.81 2.99 8.55
C GLU A 187 12.87 2.66 9.62
N VAL A 188 13.29 1.40 9.75
CA VAL A 188 14.42 1.01 10.62
C VAL A 188 15.72 1.67 10.17
N GLU A 189 15.99 1.67 8.86
CA GLU A 189 17.22 2.19 8.25
C GLU A 189 17.34 3.71 8.35
N LYS A 190 16.23 4.45 8.29
CA LYS A 190 16.19 5.92 8.50
C LYS A 190 16.73 6.34 9.88
N HIS A 191 16.85 5.42 10.84
CA HIS A 191 17.34 5.70 12.19
C HIS A 191 18.62 4.93 12.54
N PRO A 192 19.76 5.19 11.86
CA PRO A 192 20.99 4.41 12.00
C PRO A 192 21.58 4.50 13.42
N ILE A 193 21.39 5.61 14.12
CA ILE A 193 21.83 5.78 15.51
C ILE A 193 21.03 4.87 16.44
N LEU A 194 19.72 4.75 16.21
CA LEU A 194 18.86 3.87 16.99
C LEU A 194 19.20 2.40 16.72
N ALA A 195 19.33 2.04 15.44
CA ALA A 195 19.73 0.71 15.04
C ALA A 195 21.08 0.33 15.67
N LYS A 196 22.10 1.20 15.59
CA LYS A 196 23.40 0.99 16.25
C LYS A 196 23.29 0.85 17.77
N ARG A 197 22.44 1.65 18.43
CA ARG A 197 22.25 1.60 19.89
C ARG A 197 21.56 0.30 20.31
N LEU A 198 20.51 -0.13 19.60
CA LEU A 198 19.82 -1.39 19.84
C LEU A 198 20.76 -2.58 19.64
N LYS A 199 21.50 -2.61 18.52
CA LYS A 199 22.54 -3.61 18.25
C LYS A 199 23.56 -3.69 19.39
N LYS A 200 24.06 -2.55 19.86
CA LYS A 200 25.04 -2.50 20.96
C LYS A 200 24.45 -2.90 22.32
N GLN A 201 23.22 -2.49 22.63
CA GLN A 201 22.57 -2.73 23.92
C GLN A 201 22.15 -4.19 24.07
N TYR A 202 21.66 -4.81 23.00
CA TYR A 202 21.14 -6.19 23.01
C TYR A 202 22.11 -7.20 22.39
N GLY A 203 23.25 -6.76 21.85
CA GLY A 203 24.23 -7.63 21.21
C GLY A 203 23.76 -8.23 19.88
N ILE A 204 22.75 -7.63 19.24
CA ILE A 204 22.07 -8.18 18.05
C ILE A 204 22.67 -7.64 16.75
N THR A 205 22.61 -8.45 15.70
CA THR A 205 23.02 -8.19 14.31
C THR A 205 21.82 -7.78 13.44
N ASP A 206 22.07 -7.31 12.22
CA ASP A 206 20.99 -7.05 11.24
C ASP A 206 20.18 -8.30 10.88
N ALA A 207 20.85 -9.46 10.83
CA ALA A 207 20.19 -10.74 10.59
C ALA A 207 19.24 -11.11 11.74
N GLU A 208 19.67 -10.90 12.98
CA GLU A 208 18.82 -11.14 14.15
C GLU A 208 17.66 -10.14 14.21
N ILE A 209 17.86 -8.86 13.87
CA ILE A 209 16.74 -7.89 13.76
C ILE A 209 15.70 -8.39 12.77
N LYS A 210 16.13 -8.90 11.61
CA LYS A 210 15.22 -9.48 10.62
C LYS A 210 14.49 -10.70 11.16
N GLU A 211 15.19 -11.60 11.86
CA GLU A 211 14.58 -12.77 12.50
C GLU A 211 13.54 -12.38 13.56
N TYR A 212 13.83 -11.38 14.40
CA TYR A 212 12.88 -10.82 15.37
C TYR A 212 11.64 -10.26 14.66
N LEU A 213 11.82 -9.52 13.56
CA LEU A 213 10.69 -9.01 12.77
C LEU A 213 9.88 -10.13 12.11
N GLU A 214 10.53 -11.22 11.68
CA GLU A 214 9.83 -12.39 11.13
C GLU A 214 9.03 -13.16 12.19
N LYS A 215 9.55 -13.27 13.43
CA LYS A 215 8.80 -13.80 14.58
C LYS A 215 7.64 -12.88 14.95
N ALA A 216 7.84 -11.55 14.89
CA ALA A 216 6.76 -10.58 15.06
C ALA A 216 5.66 -10.77 14.01
N ASP A 217 6.02 -11.02 12.74
CA ASP A 217 5.06 -11.30 11.67
C ASP A 217 4.24 -12.60 11.88
N LYS A 218 4.62 -13.44 12.85
CA LYS A 218 3.87 -14.64 13.25
C LYS A 218 2.97 -14.41 14.47
N GLY A 219 2.99 -13.20 15.04
CA GLY A 219 2.25 -12.87 16.25
C GLY A 219 2.91 -13.39 17.54
N GLU A 220 4.21 -13.72 17.51
CA GLU A 220 4.93 -14.25 18.67
C GLU A 220 5.26 -13.20 19.73
N PHE A 221 4.97 -11.92 19.46
CA PHE A 221 5.24 -10.80 20.37
C PHE A 221 4.02 -9.94 20.63
N ASP A 222 3.90 -9.45 21.87
CA ASP A 222 3.01 -8.35 22.21
C ASP A 222 3.66 -7.02 21.77
N LEU A 223 3.18 -6.48 20.66
CA LEU A 223 3.71 -5.25 20.08
C LEU A 223 3.42 -4.01 20.94
N ASP A 224 2.33 -4.01 21.71
CA ASP A 224 1.99 -2.92 22.62
C ASP A 224 2.95 -2.90 23.82
N GLU A 225 3.31 -4.07 24.33
CA GLU A 225 4.28 -4.20 25.41
C GLU A 225 5.68 -3.76 24.95
N ILE A 226 6.09 -4.14 23.74
CA ILE A 226 7.36 -3.72 23.14
C ILE A 226 7.41 -2.20 22.97
N GLU A 227 6.34 -1.57 22.46
CA GLU A 227 6.29 -0.11 22.30
C GLU A 227 6.35 0.61 23.67
N LYS A 228 5.62 0.10 24.67
CA LYS A 228 5.64 0.67 26.04
C LYS A 228 7.00 0.56 26.71
N LYS A 229 7.70 -0.57 26.53
CA LYS A 229 9.04 -0.84 27.08
C LYS A 229 10.15 -0.17 26.26
N SER A 230 9.84 0.33 25.06
CA SER A 230 10.83 1.01 24.24
C SER A 230 11.38 2.22 25.00
N PRO A 231 12.70 2.30 25.23
CA PRO A 231 13.32 3.46 25.87
C PRO A 231 13.22 4.72 25.01
N VAL A 232 12.68 4.62 23.79
CA VAL A 232 12.55 5.72 22.84
C VAL A 232 11.12 5.74 22.30
N LYS A 233 10.31 6.68 22.81
CA LYS A 233 8.99 7.00 22.26
C LYS A 233 9.17 7.85 20.99
N MET A 234 9.41 7.18 19.87
CA MET A 234 9.53 7.84 18.56
C MET A 234 8.41 7.41 17.64
N LYS A 235 7.98 8.33 16.78
CA LYS A 235 7.04 8.05 15.68
C LYS A 235 7.45 6.83 14.86
N SER A 236 8.74 6.58 14.69
CA SER A 236 9.29 5.45 13.94
C SER A 236 8.99 4.09 14.57
N VAL A 237 9.00 3.99 15.91
CA VAL A 237 8.64 2.73 16.61
C VAL A 237 7.16 2.44 16.42
N THR A 238 6.32 3.47 16.52
CA THR A 238 4.88 3.37 16.25
C THR A 238 4.63 2.94 14.80
N LYS A 239 5.30 3.54 13.81
CA LYS A 239 5.19 3.11 12.39
C LYS A 239 5.60 1.66 12.17
N ILE A 240 6.72 1.22 12.75
CA ILE A 240 7.19 -0.18 12.66
C ILE A 240 6.13 -1.14 13.22
N LYS A 241 5.52 -0.78 14.35
CA LYS A 241 4.41 -1.53 14.96
C LYS A 241 3.20 -1.56 14.02
N GLU A 242 2.75 -0.42 13.51
CA GLU A 242 1.61 -0.32 12.60
C GLU A 242 1.79 -1.20 11.35
N PHE A 243 2.95 -1.14 10.70
CA PHE A 243 3.26 -2.04 9.57
C PHE A 243 3.24 -3.51 9.98
N THR A 244 3.76 -3.85 11.16
CA THR A 244 3.78 -5.24 11.65
C THR A 244 2.37 -5.75 11.96
N GLN A 245 1.54 -4.92 12.57
CA GLN A 245 0.13 -5.24 12.83
C GLN A 245 -0.63 -5.49 11.52
N GLU A 246 -0.41 -4.66 10.50
CA GLU A 246 -1.06 -4.85 9.20
C GLU A 246 -0.57 -6.11 8.49
N ILE A 247 0.73 -6.45 8.58
CA ILE A 247 1.26 -7.71 8.06
C ILE A 247 0.59 -8.92 8.73
N ILE A 248 0.48 -8.93 10.06
CA ILE A 248 -0.17 -10.02 10.81
C ILE A 248 -1.63 -10.14 10.39
N ARG A 249 -2.33 -9.01 10.28
CA ARG A 249 -3.74 -8.93 9.89
C ARG A 249 -3.97 -9.51 8.50
N LEU A 250 -3.19 -9.09 7.49
CA LEU A 250 -3.27 -9.63 6.14
C LEU A 250 -2.98 -11.14 6.10
N LYS A 251 -2.00 -11.63 6.86
CA LYS A 251 -1.73 -13.08 6.95
C LYS A 251 -2.89 -13.87 7.55
N ASN A 252 -3.61 -13.31 8.52
CA ASN A 252 -4.77 -13.98 9.11
C ASN A 252 -5.97 -14.02 8.17
N LEU A 253 -6.15 -13.02 7.30
CA LEU A 253 -7.18 -13.01 6.25
C LEU A 253 -6.92 -14.03 5.12
N MET A 254 -5.71 -14.58 5.05
CA MET A 254 -5.30 -15.55 4.04
C MET A 254 -5.37 -17.02 4.51
N LYS A 255 -5.70 -17.25 5.78
CA LYS A 255 -5.85 -18.59 6.37
C LYS A 255 -7.27 -19.11 6.16
#